data_AF-A0A841V7N9-F1
#
_entry.id   AF-A0A841V7N9-F1
#
_cell.length_a   1.000
_cell.length_b   1.000
_cell.length_c   1.000
_cell.angle_alpha   90.00
_cell.angle_beta   90.00
_cell.angle_gamma   90.00
#
_symmetry.space_group_name_H-M   'P 1'
#
loop_
_entity.id
_entity.type
_entity.pdbx_description
1 polymer ?
#
loop_
_entity_poly.entity_id
_entity_poly.type
_entity_poly.pdbx_seq_one_letter_code
_entity_poly.pdbx_strand_id
1 'polypeptide(L)'
;NIIELFNSQKTNPKNAQLIFTTHDINLLSYKFLRRDQIWFTEKNHQGATDLYSLVEFDDINNNDTFDKDYIQGRYGAIPFIGDLSTIIGN
;
A
#
# COMPACT_ATOMS: atom_id res chain seq x y z
N ASN A 1 -15.09 -8.10 2.99
CA ASN A 1 -14.23 -6.89 3.11
C ASN A 1 -14.96 -5.71 2.42
N ILE A 2 -14.86 -4.46 2.91
CA ILE A 2 -15.49 -3.29 2.25
C ILE A 2 -14.97 -3.09 0.80
N ILE A 3 -13.70 -3.40 0.55
CA ILE A 3 -13.10 -3.32 -0.79
C ILE A 3 -13.85 -4.23 -1.78
N GLU A 4 -14.18 -5.46 -1.36
CA GLU A 4 -14.92 -6.42 -2.20
C GLU A 4 -16.34 -5.92 -2.52
N LEU A 5 -16.98 -5.19 -1.61
CA LEU A 5 -18.29 -4.61 -1.84
C LEU A 5 -18.24 -3.52 -2.92
N PHE A 6 -17.19 -2.71 -2.94
CA PHE A 6 -16.99 -1.67 -3.95
C PHE A 6 -16.48 -2.23 -5.29
N ASN A 7 -15.75 -3.35 -5.28
CA ASN A 7 -15.27 -4.02 -6.49
C ASN A 7 -16.31 -4.91 -7.18
N SER A 8 -17.47 -5.16 -6.57
CA SER A 8 -18.49 -6.05 -7.12
C SER A 8 -19.62 -5.29 -7.79
N GLN A 9 -19.92 -5.62 -9.05
CA GLN A 9 -21.06 -5.05 -9.79
C GLN A 9 -22.42 -5.31 -9.11
N LYS A 10 -22.53 -6.37 -8.30
CA LYS A 10 -23.76 -6.72 -7.57
C LYS A 10 -24.03 -5.74 -6.43
N THR A 11 -22.99 -5.34 -5.69
CA THR A 11 -23.10 -4.49 -4.50
C THR A 11 -22.79 -3.03 -4.79
N ASN A 12 -22.07 -2.75 -5.88
CA ASN A 12 -21.76 -1.41 -6.38
C ASN A 12 -22.23 -1.22 -7.84
N PRO A 13 -23.54 -1.36 -8.14
CA PRO A 13 -24.06 -1.31 -9.51
C PRO A 13 -23.91 0.07 -10.18
N LYS A 14 -23.64 1.11 -9.41
CA LYS A 14 -23.50 2.51 -9.87
C LYS A 14 -22.04 2.98 -9.89
N ASN A 15 -21.06 2.09 -9.72
CA ASN A 15 -19.62 2.41 -9.76
C ASN A 15 -19.21 3.55 -8.81
N ALA A 16 -19.72 3.55 -7.58
CA ALA A 16 -19.23 4.44 -6.55
C ALA A 16 -17.72 4.19 -6.31
N GLN A 17 -16.98 5.25 -5.99
CA GLN A 17 -15.54 5.17 -5.71
C GLN A 17 -15.28 5.15 -4.21
N LEU A 18 -14.35 4.29 -3.78
CA LEU A 18 -13.84 4.24 -2.42
C LEU A 18 -12.37 4.69 -2.46
N ILE A 19 -12.07 5.81 -1.79
CA ILE A 19 -10.71 6.31 -1.58
C ILE A 19 -10.43 6.21 -0.08
N PHE A 20 -9.36 5.53 0.30
CA PHE A 20 -9.01 5.30 1.69
C PHE A 20 -7.50 5.17 1.87
N THR A 21 -7.05 5.37 3.10
CA THR A 21 -5.67 5.13 3.54
C THR A 21 -5.67 4.04 4.60
N THR A 22 -4.62 3.21 4.65
CA THR A 22 -4.51 2.11 5.63
C THR A 22 -3.05 1.82 5.96
N HIS A 23 -2.80 1.26 7.14
CA HIS A 23 -1.53 0.63 7.51
C HIS A 23 -1.60 -0.91 7.43
N ASP A 24 -2.73 -1.49 7.04
CA ASP A 24 -2.89 -2.94 6.89
C ASP A 24 -2.25 -3.43 5.58
N ILE A 25 -1.07 -4.01 5.70
CA ILE A 25 -0.25 -4.52 4.58
C ILE A 25 -0.95 -5.70 3.89
N ASN A 26 -1.87 -6.42 4.55
CA ASN A 26 -2.56 -7.55 3.92
C ASN A 26 -3.47 -7.13 2.75
N LEU A 27 -3.80 -5.84 2.67
CA LEU A 27 -4.57 -5.28 1.56
C LEU A 27 -3.70 -4.97 0.33
N LEU A 28 -2.37 -4.97 0.48
CA LEU A 28 -1.41 -4.75 -0.60
C LEU A 28 -1.22 -6.02 -1.43
N SER A 29 -2.28 -6.43 -2.13
CA SER A 29 -2.32 -7.65 -2.92
C SER A 29 -3.24 -7.48 -4.14
N TYR A 30 -2.84 -8.07 -5.26
CA TYR A 30 -3.64 -8.16 -6.49
C TYR A 30 -5.04 -8.77 -6.27
N LYS A 31 -5.21 -9.58 -5.20
CA LYS A 31 -6.49 -10.17 -4.81
C LYS A 31 -7.54 -9.11 -4.49
N PHE A 32 -7.11 -7.96 -3.97
CA PHE A 32 -7.99 -6.90 -3.50
C PHE A 32 -7.90 -5.63 -4.36
N LEU A 33 -6.70 -5.27 -4.79
CA LEU A 33 -6.42 -4.01 -5.48
C LEU A 33 -5.52 -4.24 -6.69
N ARG A 34 -5.83 -3.58 -7.81
CA ARG A 34 -4.92 -3.53 -8.96
C ARG A 34 -3.76 -2.57 -8.68
N ARG A 35 -2.67 -2.73 -9.42
CA ARG A 35 -1.46 -1.87 -9.29
C ARG A 35 -1.77 -0.38 -9.43
N ASP A 36 -2.63 0.00 -10.36
CA ASP A 36 -3.05 1.39 -10.61
C ASP A 36 -3.91 1.99 -9.49
N GLN A 37 -4.40 1.16 -8.56
CA GLN A 37 -5.20 1.58 -7.42
C GLN A 37 -4.38 1.76 -6.14
N ILE A 38 -3.07 1.49 -6.19
CA ILE A 38 -2.17 1.52 -5.03
C ILE A 38 -1.27 2.74 -5.11
N TRP A 39 -1.24 3.50 -4.01
CA TRP A 39 -0.46 4.70 -3.83
C TRP A 39 0.23 4.66 -2.47
N PHE A 40 1.44 5.17 -2.41
CA PHE A 40 2.26 5.24 -1.20
C PHE A 40 2.47 6.69 -0.79
N THR A 41 2.59 6.91 0.52
CA THR A 41 2.92 8.20 1.10
C THR A 41 4.17 8.09 1.93
N GLU A 42 5.17 8.91 1.67
CA GLU A 42 6.43 8.93 2.41
C GLU A 42 6.78 10.35 2.85
N LYS A 43 7.33 10.49 4.07
CA LYS A 43 7.75 11.80 4.56
C LYS A 43 9.20 12.05 4.14
N ASN A 44 9.44 13.12 3.39
CA ASN A 44 10.78 13.50 2.99
C ASN A 44 11.54 14.23 4.11
N HIS A 45 12.82 14.50 3.88
CA HIS A 45 13.71 15.16 4.84
C HIS A 45 13.28 16.58 5.24
N GLN A 46 12.46 17.25 4.41
CA GLN A 46 11.92 18.57 4.70
C GLN A 46 10.61 18.49 5.50
N GLY A 47 10.15 17.28 5.81
CA GLY A 47 8.93 17.02 6.55
C GLY A 47 7.65 17.09 5.71
N ALA A 48 7.77 17.27 4.39
CA ALA A 48 6.64 17.18 3.46
C ALA A 48 6.33 15.72 3.11
N THR A 49 5.12 15.45 2.63
CA THR A 49 4.69 14.12 2.19
C THR A 49 4.76 14.03 0.68
N ASP A 50 5.53 13.07 0.20
CA ASP A 50 5.57 12.68 -1.19
C ASP A 50 4.54 11.57 -1.42
N LEU A 51 3.78 11.67 -2.50
CA LEU A 51 2.74 10.73 -2.90
C LEU A 51 3.09 10.19 -4.29
N TYR A 52 3.22 8.87 -4.43
CA TYR A 52 3.61 8.22 -5.66
C TYR A 52 2.87 6.89 -5.85
N SER A 53 2.69 6.48 -7.10
CA SER A 53 1.92 5.27 -7.42
C SER A 53 2.82 4.04 -7.55
N LEU A 54 2.26 2.87 -7.23
CA LEU A 54 2.91 1.59 -7.50
C LEU A 54 3.21 1.39 -9.00
N VAL A 55 2.49 2.04 -9.92
CA VAL A 55 2.74 1.88 -11.37
C VAL A 55 4.03 2.54 -11.84
N GLU A 56 4.63 3.42 -11.05
CA GLU A 56 5.87 4.12 -11.38
C GLU A 56 7.12 3.24 -11.26
N PHE A 57 6.97 2.01 -10.74
CA PHE A 57 8.05 1.05 -10.62
C PHE A 57 8.04 0.06 -11.80
N ASP A 58 9.11 0.09 -12.60
CA ASP A 58 9.21 -0.65 -13.87
C ASP A 58 9.36 -2.17 -13.70
N ASP A 59 10.02 -2.62 -12.62
CA ASP A 59 10.38 -4.04 -12.41
C ASP A 59 9.34 -4.83 -11.59
N ILE A 60 8.08 -4.40 -11.57
CA ILE A 60 7.03 -5.15 -10.86
C ILE A 60 6.62 -6.36 -11.71
N ASN A 61 7.13 -7.53 -11.32
CA ASN A 61 6.55 -8.79 -11.76
C ASN A 61 5.07 -8.80 -11.36
N ASN A 62 4.18 -9.11 -12.30
CA ASN A 62 2.73 -9.22 -12.04
C ASN A 62 2.36 -10.38 -11.08
N ASN A 63 3.36 -10.98 -10.43
CA ASN A 63 3.16 -11.98 -9.39
C ASN A 63 2.90 -11.27 -8.06
N ASP A 64 1.98 -11.84 -7.30
CA ASP A 64 1.36 -11.51 -6.01
C ASP A 64 2.25 -11.03 -4.84
N THR A 65 3.39 -10.39 -5.09
CA THR A 65 4.42 -10.10 -4.08
C THR A 65 4.44 -8.64 -3.63
N PHE A 66 3.40 -7.84 -3.89
CA PHE A 66 3.41 -6.41 -3.53
C PHE A 66 3.62 -6.18 -2.02
N ASP A 67 2.97 -6.98 -1.19
CA ASP A 67 3.15 -7.02 0.27
C ASP A 67 4.60 -7.32 0.67
N LYS A 68 5.20 -8.36 0.07
CA LYS A 68 6.58 -8.78 0.34
C LYS A 68 7.59 -7.73 -0.12
N ASP A 69 7.42 -7.22 -1.33
CA ASP A 69 8.28 -6.20 -1.92
C ASP A 69 8.21 -4.90 -1.09
N TYR A 70 7.03 -4.54 -0.62
CA TYR A 70 6.85 -3.41 0.31
C TYR A 70 7.59 -3.64 1.62
N ILE A 71 7.41 -4.79 2.28
CA ILE A 71 8.11 -5.13 3.54
C ILE A 71 9.64 -5.14 3.35
N GLN A 72 10.13 -5.50 2.15
CA GLN A 72 11.55 -5.46 1.80
C GLN A 72 12.07 -4.04 1.50
N GLY A 73 11.22 -3.02 1.56
CA GLY A 73 11.60 -1.62 1.34
C GLY A 73 11.66 -1.20 -0.13
N ARG A 74 11.20 -2.05 -1.05
CA ARG A 74 11.32 -1.82 -2.50
C ARG A 74 10.58 -0.57 -2.97
N TYR A 75 9.45 -0.28 -2.33
CA TYR A 75 8.60 0.87 -2.68
C TYR A 75 8.79 2.06 -1.73
N GLY A 76 9.79 2.05 -0.85
CA GLY A 76 9.87 3.05 0.21
C GLY A 76 8.66 2.96 1.14
N ALA A 77 8.30 4.09 1.77
CA ALA A 77 7.15 4.22 2.68
C ALA A 77 7.05 3.18 3.82
N ILE A 78 8.10 2.39 4.04
CA ILE A 78 8.12 1.37 5.09
C ILE A 78 7.98 2.03 6.46
N PRO A 79 7.23 1.42 7.39
CA PRO A 79 7.13 1.94 8.73
C PRO A 79 8.52 2.06 9.36
N PHE A 80 8.91 3.28 9.75
CA PHE A 80 10.09 3.47 10.59
C PHE A 80 9.76 3.02 12.02
N ILE A 81 9.89 1.72 12.23
CA ILE A 81 10.11 1.18 13.57
C ILE A 81 11.55 1.59 13.86
N GLY A 82 11.78 2.50 14.80
CA GLY A 82 13.13 2.95 15.15
C GLY A 82 14.04 1.78 15.57
N ASP A 83 15.17 2.08 16.20
CA ASP A 83 16.02 1.00 16.73
C ASP A 83 15.20 0.15 17.70
N LEU A 84 14.86 -1.08 17.30
CA LEU A 84 14.03 -1.96 18.09
C LEU A 84 14.65 -2.13 19.47
N SER A 85 16.00 -2.18 19.57
CA SER A 85 16.72 -2.28 20.83
C SER A 85 16.45 -1.11 21.79
N THR A 86 16.19 0.09 21.27
CA THR A 86 15.75 1.24 22.10
C THR A 86 14.31 1.13 22.60
N ILE A 87 13.48 0.33 21.94
CA ILE A 87 12.06 0.12 22.28
C ILE A 87 11.88 -1.08 23.22
N ILE A 88 12.63 -2.18 23.00
CA ILE A 88 12.54 -3.39 23.83
C ILE A 88 13.35 -3.30 25.13
N GLY A 89 14.34 -2.39 25.23
CA GLY A 89 15.17 -2.25 26.41
C GLY A 89 16.03 -3.50 26.67
N ASN A 90 17.19 -3.30 27.29
CA ASN A 90 17.91 -4.41 27.92
C ASN A 90 17.26 -4.76 29.26
#